data_AF-A0A914KMG2-F1
#
_entry.id   AF-A0A914KMG2-F1
#
_cell.length_a   1.000
_cell.length_b   1.000
_cell.length_c   1.000
_cell.angle_alpha   90.00
_cell.angle_beta   90.00
_cell.angle_gamma   90.00
#
_symmetry.space_group_name_H-M   'P 1'
#
loop_
_entity.id
_entity.type
_entity.pdbx_description
1 polymer ?
#
loop_
_entity_poly.entity_id
_entity_poly.type
_entity_poly.pdbx_seq_one_letter_code
_entity_poly.pdbx_strand_id
1 'polypeptide(L)'
;MNERLKITSEQPHHSKDVHWDKDHTKIYQFHKCKISMSTFDLVNLVIEILKSASDSTTDPEACRLVNTARNVLDMFVNTASDYHMKALTSVPQIAAVFFNNCHYICHRLMTLPVDIMQSMLKISKISQENCSFTDMFTELRTLGAKTLETHIIHSRRSISSTIGEVDIFVNLRDDKQHKHCIKILQSCILQIQQISNVWVEVL
;
A
#
# COMPACT_ATOMS: atom_id res chain seq x y z
N MET A 1 21.81 17.07 -0.61
CA MET A 1 21.68 15.60 -0.76
C MET A 1 20.21 15.24 -0.55
N ASN A 2 19.37 15.61 -1.52
CA ASN A 2 17.91 15.53 -1.46
C ASN A 2 17.42 15.18 -2.86
N GLU A 3 17.53 13.91 -3.22
CA GLU A 3 16.96 13.39 -4.46
C GLU A 3 16.46 11.97 -4.19
N ARG A 4 15.17 11.86 -3.88
CA ARG A 4 14.27 10.73 -4.21
C ARG A 4 12.90 10.96 -3.58
N LEU A 5 12.25 11.98 -4.10
CA LEU A 5 10.80 12.08 -4.34
C LEU A 5 10.64 13.29 -5.26
N LYS A 6 11.24 13.20 -6.46
CA LYS A 6 10.82 14.07 -7.57
C LYS A 6 9.44 13.56 -7.96
N ILE A 7 8.41 14.22 -7.46
CA ILE A 7 7.11 14.21 -8.12
C ILE A 7 7.35 15.02 -9.39
N THR A 8 7.67 14.35 -10.48
CA THR A 8 7.81 14.99 -11.79
C THR A 8 6.46 15.62 -12.12
N SER A 9 6.45 16.94 -12.28
CA SER A 9 5.37 17.70 -12.92
C SER A 9 5.35 17.50 -14.44
N GLU A 10 5.92 16.40 -14.91
CA GLU A 10 5.74 15.90 -16.26
C GLU A 10 4.49 15.03 -16.21
N GLN A 11 3.55 15.36 -17.08
CA GLN A 11 2.29 14.66 -17.29
C GLN A 11 2.49 13.15 -17.13
N PRO A 12 1.56 12.41 -16.49
CA PRO A 12 1.63 10.97 -16.41
C PRO A 12 1.40 10.43 -17.82
N HIS A 13 2.47 10.40 -18.62
CA HIS A 13 2.51 9.74 -19.90
C HIS A 13 2.29 8.27 -19.62
N HIS A 14 1.02 7.91 -19.74
CA HIS A 14 0.46 6.58 -19.81
C HIS A 14 1.02 5.62 -18.76
N SER A 15 0.20 5.41 -17.72
CA SER A 15 -0.10 4.05 -17.29
C SER A 15 -0.04 3.16 -18.52
N LYS A 16 1.04 2.41 -18.70
CA LYS A 16 0.95 1.24 -19.54
C LYS A 16 -0.12 0.42 -18.84
N ASP A 17 -1.29 0.32 -19.45
CA ASP A 17 -2.32 -0.66 -19.14
C ASP A 17 -1.77 -2.07 -19.44
N VAL A 18 -0.63 -2.41 -18.82
CA VAL A 18 -0.14 -3.76 -18.66
C VAL A 18 -1.06 -4.31 -17.59
N HIS A 19 -2.23 -4.71 -18.05
CA HIS A 19 -3.17 -5.46 -17.26
C HIS A 19 -2.57 -6.86 -17.14
N TRP A 20 -1.56 -6.96 -16.28
CA TRP A 20 -0.76 -8.16 -16.00
C TRP A 20 -1.62 -9.33 -15.49
N ASP A 21 -2.87 -9.03 -15.11
CA ASP A 21 -3.86 -9.96 -14.57
C ASP A 21 -4.97 -10.35 -15.59
N LYS A 22 -4.86 -9.98 -16.87
CA LYS A 22 -5.92 -10.27 -17.87
C LYS A 22 -6.16 -11.76 -18.08
N ASP A 23 -5.13 -12.56 -17.91
CA ASP A 23 -5.15 -13.99 -18.19
C ASP A 23 -5.82 -14.80 -17.07
N HIS A 24 -6.08 -14.17 -15.93
CA HIS A 24 -6.82 -14.78 -14.83
C HIS A 24 -8.34 -14.63 -15.01
N THR A 25 -9.09 -15.66 -14.61
CA THR A 25 -10.55 -15.59 -14.50
C THR A 25 -10.94 -14.38 -13.67
N LYS A 26 -12.03 -13.67 -14.02
CA LYS A 26 -12.47 -12.43 -13.35
C LYS A 26 -12.48 -12.48 -11.81
N ILE A 27 -12.73 -13.65 -11.21
CA ILE A 27 -12.74 -13.85 -9.75
C ILE A 27 -11.35 -13.81 -9.10
N TYR A 28 -10.29 -14.03 -9.88
CA TYR A 28 -8.88 -13.99 -9.46
C TYR A 28 -8.17 -12.73 -9.95
N GLN A 29 -8.90 -11.78 -10.55
CA GLN A 29 -8.33 -10.50 -10.96
C GLN A 29 -8.26 -9.57 -9.76
N PHE A 30 -7.13 -8.91 -9.59
CA PHE A 30 -6.96 -7.85 -8.63
C PHE A 30 -7.83 -6.65 -9.02
N HIS A 31 -8.41 -6.02 -8.01
CA HIS A 31 -9.24 -4.85 -8.21
C HIS A 31 -8.42 -3.73 -8.87
N LYS A 32 -9.07 -2.96 -9.74
CA LYS A 32 -8.42 -1.81 -10.40
C LYS A 32 -8.18 -0.73 -9.35
N CYS A 33 -6.92 -0.52 -9.01
CA CYS A 33 -6.51 0.49 -8.04
C CYS A 33 -5.15 1.08 -8.46
N LYS A 34 -4.69 2.16 -7.81
CA LYS A 34 -3.34 2.70 -8.07
C LYS A 34 -2.33 2.11 -7.10
N ILE A 35 -1.18 1.68 -7.65
CA ILE A 35 -0.03 1.19 -6.89
C ILE A 35 1.20 2.04 -7.19
N SER A 36 2.21 1.98 -6.33
CA SER A 36 3.50 2.64 -6.58
C SER A 36 4.35 1.83 -7.57
N MET A 37 5.14 2.53 -8.39
CA MET A 37 6.09 1.88 -9.31
C MET A 37 7.13 1.05 -8.54
N SER A 38 7.64 1.57 -7.42
CA SER A 38 8.58 0.83 -6.57
C SER A 38 8.00 -0.48 -6.04
N THR A 39 6.70 -0.55 -5.74
CA THR A 39 6.04 -1.79 -5.33
C THR A 39 5.91 -2.76 -6.50
N PHE A 40 5.60 -2.25 -7.69
CA PHE A 40 5.57 -3.06 -8.91
C PHE A 40 6.94 -3.71 -9.18
N ASP A 41 8.02 -2.91 -9.12
CA ASP A 41 9.39 -3.38 -9.31
C ASP A 41 9.83 -4.37 -8.22
N LEU A 42 9.47 -4.11 -6.95
CA LEU A 42 9.72 -5.01 -5.82
C LEU A 42 9.11 -6.40 -6.06
N VAL A 43 7.85 -6.44 -6.49
CA VAL A 43 7.16 -7.72 -6.76
C VAL A 43 7.79 -8.44 -7.94
N ASN A 44 8.18 -7.74 -9.00
CA ASN A 44 8.86 -8.38 -10.13
C ASN A 44 10.20 -8.99 -9.71
N LEU A 45 10.99 -8.28 -8.90
CA LEU A 45 12.23 -8.82 -8.32
C LEU A 45 11.97 -10.09 -7.51
N VAL A 46 10.96 -10.08 -6.63
CA VAL A 46 10.58 -11.25 -5.84
C VAL A 46 10.20 -12.43 -6.74
N ILE A 47 9.42 -12.19 -7.80
CA ILE A 47 9.02 -13.23 -8.75
C ILE A 47 10.23 -13.76 -9.53
N GLU A 48 11.17 -12.91 -9.94
CA GLU A 48 12.40 -13.33 -10.62
C GLU A 48 13.28 -14.21 -9.73
N ILE A 49 13.39 -13.86 -8.44
CA ILE A 49 14.10 -14.70 -7.46
C ILE A 49 13.40 -16.06 -7.31
N LEU A 50 12.07 -16.08 -7.24
CA LEU A 50 11.29 -17.33 -7.14
C LEU A 50 11.36 -18.18 -8.41
N LYS A 51 11.45 -17.58 -9.60
CA LYS A 51 11.72 -18.29 -10.86
C LYS A 51 13.12 -18.90 -10.86
N SER A 52 14.12 -18.15 -10.40
CA SER A 52 15.48 -18.67 -10.27
C SER A 52 15.52 -19.85 -9.28
N ALA A 53 14.71 -19.79 -8.22
CA ALA A 53 14.53 -20.91 -7.29
C ALA A 53 13.86 -22.11 -7.97
N SER A 54 12.90 -21.90 -8.88
CA SER A 54 12.26 -23.01 -9.60
C SER A 54 13.18 -23.69 -10.60
N ASP A 55 14.13 -22.94 -11.17
CA ASP A 55 15.09 -23.42 -12.16
C ASP A 55 16.39 -23.98 -11.52
N SER A 56 16.50 -23.90 -10.20
CA SER A 56 17.69 -24.35 -9.46
C SER A 56 17.90 -25.86 -9.58
N THR A 57 19.17 -26.26 -9.65
CA THR A 57 19.54 -27.68 -9.83
C THR A 57 19.60 -28.46 -8.52
N THR A 58 19.72 -27.76 -7.38
CA THR A 58 19.82 -28.37 -6.05
C THR A 58 18.82 -27.76 -5.08
N ASP A 59 18.25 -28.60 -4.20
CA ASP A 59 17.28 -28.14 -3.20
C ASP A 59 17.82 -27.07 -2.23
N PRO A 60 19.08 -27.13 -1.75
CA PRO A 60 19.63 -26.11 -0.86
C PRO A 60 19.76 -24.74 -1.53
N GLU A 61 20.10 -24.69 -2.82
CA GLU A 61 20.16 -23.46 -3.60
C GLU A 61 18.77 -22.84 -3.73
N ALA A 62 17.78 -23.66 -4.10
CA ALA A 62 16.39 -23.24 -4.21
C ALA A 62 15.86 -22.67 -2.89
N CYS A 63 16.11 -23.36 -1.76
CA CYS A 63 15.72 -22.88 -0.43
C CYS A 63 16.30 -21.49 -0.12
N ARG A 64 17.59 -21.28 -0.40
CA ARG A 64 18.25 -19.99 -0.16
C ARG A 64 17.64 -18.86 -0.98
N LEU A 65 17.25 -19.13 -2.23
CA LEU A 65 16.58 -18.16 -3.08
C LEU A 65 15.17 -17.82 -2.56
N VAL A 66 14.41 -18.82 -2.12
CA VAL A 66 13.10 -18.59 -1.48
C VAL A 66 13.24 -17.75 -0.21
N ASN A 67 14.22 -18.07 0.64
CA ASN A 67 14.51 -17.28 1.84
C ASN A 67 14.96 -15.86 1.48
N THR A 68 15.66 -15.68 0.36
CA THR A 68 16.03 -14.34 -0.14
C THR A 68 14.79 -13.54 -0.56
N ALA A 69 13.88 -14.15 -1.31
CA ALA A 69 12.61 -13.53 -1.69
C ALA A 69 11.78 -13.13 -0.46
N ARG A 70 11.72 -14.00 0.57
CA ARG A 70 11.10 -13.70 1.86
C ARG A 70 11.77 -12.52 2.56
N ASN A 71 13.09 -12.53 2.72
CA ASN A 71 13.82 -11.44 3.38
C ASN A 71 13.58 -10.07 2.71
N VAL A 72 13.45 -10.04 1.38
CA VAL A 72 13.11 -8.82 0.63
C VAL A 72 11.73 -8.30 1.00
N LEU A 73 10.75 -9.19 1.14
CA LEU A 73 9.39 -8.83 1.57
C LEU A 73 9.35 -8.43 3.06
N ASP A 74 10.07 -9.14 3.92
CA ASP A 74 10.20 -8.79 5.35
C ASP A 74 10.80 -7.41 5.51
N MET A 75 11.82 -7.06 4.72
CA MET A 75 12.38 -5.72 4.71
C MET A 75 11.32 -4.68 4.34
N PHE A 76 10.47 -4.94 3.35
CA PHE A 76 9.36 -4.04 3.02
C PHE A 76 8.40 -3.89 4.20
N VAL A 77 7.92 -5.01 4.77
CA VAL A 77 6.96 -5.01 5.88
C VAL A 77 7.50 -4.24 7.09
N ASN A 78 8.78 -4.41 7.42
CA ASN A 78 9.39 -3.83 8.61
C ASN A 78 9.87 -2.39 8.43
N THR A 79 10.06 -1.90 7.21
CA THR A 79 10.67 -0.56 7.00
C THR A 79 9.77 0.44 6.29
N ALA A 80 8.83 -0.02 5.45
CA ALA A 80 8.13 0.87 4.54
C ALA A 80 7.17 1.82 5.26
N SER A 81 6.49 1.37 6.33
CA SER A 81 5.62 2.25 7.12
C SER A 81 6.40 3.28 7.93
N ASP A 82 7.53 2.86 8.51
CA ASP A 82 8.27 3.67 9.47
C ASP A 82 9.04 4.78 8.77
N TYR A 83 9.68 4.45 7.64
CA TYR A 83 10.40 5.43 6.84
C TYR A 83 9.49 6.52 6.26
N HIS A 84 8.24 6.16 5.93
CA HIS A 84 7.26 7.08 5.32
C HIS A 84 6.16 7.54 6.28
N MET A 85 6.30 7.29 7.59
CA MET A 85 5.22 7.46 8.58
C MET A 85 4.54 8.82 8.52
N LYS A 86 5.32 9.90 8.38
CA LYS A 86 4.79 11.27 8.30
C LYS A 86 3.86 11.44 7.09
N ALA A 87 4.33 11.01 5.91
CA ALA A 87 3.57 11.12 4.67
C ALA A 87 2.33 10.21 4.67
N LEU A 88 2.46 8.99 5.20
CA LEU A 88 1.36 8.04 5.34
C LEU A 88 0.27 8.55 6.28
N THR A 89 0.63 9.32 7.30
CA THR A 89 -0.32 9.84 8.28
C THR A 89 -1.00 11.12 7.80
N SER A 90 -0.33 11.94 6.97
CA SER A 90 -0.81 13.29 6.60
C SER A 90 -1.31 13.45 5.16
N VAL A 91 -1.00 12.51 4.25
CA VAL A 91 -1.35 12.63 2.83
C VAL A 91 -2.32 11.50 2.42
N PRO A 92 -3.59 11.81 2.12
CA PRO A 92 -4.62 10.80 1.84
C PRO A 92 -4.28 9.86 0.70
N GLN A 93 -3.68 10.41 -0.37
CA GLN A 93 -3.29 9.63 -1.54
C GLN A 93 -2.22 8.61 -1.22
N ILE A 94 -1.22 8.99 -0.41
CA ILE A 94 -0.10 8.12 -0.06
C ILE A 94 -0.57 6.99 0.84
N ALA A 95 -1.46 7.27 1.80
CA ALA A 95 -2.07 6.25 2.66
C ALA A 95 -2.86 5.21 1.83
N ALA A 96 -3.69 5.66 0.89
CA ALA A 96 -4.48 4.78 0.03
C ALA A 96 -3.61 3.95 -0.93
N VAL A 97 -2.61 4.57 -1.58
CA VAL A 97 -1.66 3.84 -2.43
C VAL A 97 -0.86 2.81 -1.62
N PHE A 98 -0.46 3.12 -0.39
CA PHE A 98 0.25 2.17 0.46
C PHE A 98 -0.62 0.96 0.85
N PHE A 99 -1.89 1.21 1.20
CA PHE A 99 -2.88 0.13 1.41
C PHE A 99 -2.97 -0.77 0.16
N ASN A 100 -3.11 -0.18 -1.02
CA ASN A 100 -3.14 -0.93 -2.28
C ASN A 100 -1.85 -1.70 -2.54
N ASN A 101 -0.68 -1.13 -2.24
CA ASN A 101 0.60 -1.79 -2.41
C ASN A 101 0.67 -3.08 -1.58
N CYS A 102 0.25 -3.03 -0.31
CA CYS A 102 0.22 -4.21 0.56
C CYS A 102 -0.71 -5.31 0.00
N HIS A 103 -1.90 -4.93 -0.46
CA HIS A 103 -2.87 -5.84 -1.05
C HIS A 103 -2.40 -6.41 -2.40
N TYR A 104 -1.72 -5.60 -3.21
CA TYR A 104 -1.15 -6.00 -4.48
C TYR A 104 -0.04 -7.04 -4.30
N ILE A 105 0.90 -6.80 -3.37
CA ILE A 105 1.94 -7.79 -3.03
C ILE A 105 1.28 -9.11 -2.60
N CYS A 106 0.31 -9.04 -1.69
CA CYS A 106 -0.40 -10.22 -1.20
C CYS A 106 -1.07 -10.99 -2.35
N HIS A 107 -1.76 -10.28 -3.25
CA HIS A 107 -2.41 -10.89 -4.42
C HIS A 107 -1.39 -11.60 -5.31
N ARG A 108 -0.29 -10.92 -5.66
CA ARG A 108 0.73 -11.47 -6.57
C ARG A 108 1.43 -12.70 -6.01
N LEU A 109 1.55 -12.80 -4.69
CA LEU A 109 2.06 -14.02 -4.03
C LEU A 109 1.01 -15.14 -4.00
N MET A 110 -0.28 -14.82 -3.92
CA MET A 110 -1.36 -15.80 -3.98
C MET A 110 -1.60 -16.32 -5.40
N THR A 111 -1.34 -15.51 -6.43
CA THR A 111 -1.53 -15.83 -7.85
C THR A 111 -0.23 -16.18 -8.57
N LEU A 112 0.76 -16.72 -7.83
CA LEU A 112 2.01 -17.16 -8.43
C LEU A 112 1.76 -18.17 -9.57
N PRO A 113 2.55 -18.12 -10.65
CA PRO A 113 2.54 -19.11 -11.71
C PRO A 113 2.64 -20.56 -11.19
N VAL A 114 1.93 -21.47 -11.87
CA VAL A 114 1.77 -22.88 -11.44
C VAL A 114 3.11 -23.62 -11.36
N ASP A 115 4.02 -23.36 -12.28
CA ASP A 115 5.38 -23.88 -12.33
C ASP A 115 6.19 -23.49 -11.09
N ILE A 116 6.15 -22.21 -10.70
CA ILE A 116 6.80 -21.71 -9.48
C ILE A 116 6.17 -22.38 -8.26
N MET A 117 4.84 -22.40 -8.17
CA MET A 117 4.12 -22.99 -7.04
C MET A 117 4.44 -24.48 -6.87
N GLN A 118 4.49 -25.24 -7.98
CA GLN A 118 4.85 -26.66 -7.96
C GLN A 118 6.30 -26.87 -7.50
N SER A 119 7.24 -26.02 -7.90
CA SER A 119 8.61 -26.10 -7.43
C SER A 119 8.71 -25.83 -5.92
N MET A 120 8.02 -24.79 -5.43
CA MET A 120 7.95 -24.49 -3.98
C MET A 120 7.42 -25.67 -3.15
N LEU A 121 6.41 -26.39 -3.65
CA LEU A 121 5.85 -27.57 -2.99
C LEU A 121 6.80 -28.77 -2.96
N LYS A 122 7.73 -28.88 -3.91
CA LYS A 122 8.77 -29.92 -3.90
C LYS A 122 9.84 -29.59 -2.86
N ILE A 123 10.32 -28.35 -2.87
CA ILE A 123 11.35 -27.85 -1.96
C ILE A 123 10.90 -28.01 -0.50
N SER A 124 9.68 -27.59 -0.17
CA SER A 124 9.15 -27.64 1.21
C SER A 124 9.03 -29.06 1.79
N LYS A 125 8.82 -30.07 0.94
CA LYS A 125 8.78 -31.47 1.37
C LYS A 125 10.16 -32.02 1.72
N ILE A 126 11.22 -31.46 1.11
CA ILE A 126 12.58 -31.98 1.21
C ILE A 126 13.37 -31.25 2.30
N SER A 127 13.25 -29.92 2.37
CA SER A 127 14.08 -29.10 3.26
C SER A 127 13.63 -29.06 4.72
N GLN A 128 12.42 -29.53 5.04
CA GLN A 128 11.75 -29.31 6.34
C GLN A 128 11.62 -27.84 6.77
N GLU A 129 12.01 -26.88 5.91
CA GLU A 129 11.84 -25.44 6.11
C GLU A 129 10.48 -24.99 5.56
N ASN A 130 9.81 -24.08 6.25
CA ASN A 130 8.54 -23.50 5.79
C ASN A 130 8.80 -22.50 4.64
N CYS A 131 8.90 -22.99 3.40
CA CYS A 131 8.96 -22.18 2.17
C CYS A 131 7.60 -21.55 1.77
N SER A 132 6.68 -21.40 2.73
CA SER A 132 5.35 -20.81 2.53
C SER A 132 5.41 -19.29 2.70
N PHE A 133 4.47 -18.54 2.11
CA PHE A 133 4.28 -17.09 2.33
C PHE A 133 2.97 -16.78 3.09
N THR A 134 2.33 -17.79 3.69
CA THR A 134 0.99 -17.67 4.30
C THR A 134 0.92 -16.67 5.47
N ASP A 135 1.98 -16.60 6.26
CA ASP A 135 2.20 -15.61 7.32
C ASP A 135 2.27 -14.18 6.75
N MET A 136 3.02 -13.99 5.66
CA MET A 136 3.17 -12.70 4.99
C MET A 136 1.84 -12.11 4.52
N PHE A 137 0.88 -12.96 4.13
CA PHE A 137 -0.44 -12.50 3.71
C PHE A 137 -1.18 -11.79 4.84
N THR A 138 -1.04 -12.29 6.07
CA THR A 138 -1.69 -11.68 7.23
C THR A 138 -0.96 -10.40 7.64
N GLU A 139 0.37 -10.41 7.61
CA GLU A 139 1.19 -9.23 7.93
C GLU A 139 0.93 -8.07 6.96
N LEU A 140 0.98 -8.32 5.65
CA LEU A 140 0.73 -7.28 4.64
C LEU A 140 -0.67 -6.69 4.75
N ARG A 141 -1.70 -7.52 4.89
CA ARG A 141 -3.09 -7.04 5.05
C ARG A 141 -3.25 -6.21 6.33
N THR A 142 -2.66 -6.67 7.43
CA THR A 142 -2.71 -5.96 8.72
C THR A 142 -1.96 -4.63 8.63
N LEU A 143 -0.78 -4.62 7.99
CA LEU A 143 0.03 -3.43 7.80
C LEU A 143 -0.70 -2.36 6.98
N GLY A 144 -1.28 -2.76 5.84
CA GLY A 144 -2.09 -1.88 5.00
C GLY A 144 -3.27 -1.31 5.77
N ALA A 145 -4.06 -2.17 6.41
CA ALA A 145 -5.24 -1.77 7.17
C ALA A 145 -4.89 -0.80 8.32
N LYS A 146 -3.87 -1.14 9.14
CA LYS A 146 -3.42 -0.31 10.26
C LYS A 146 -2.91 1.06 9.80
N THR A 147 -2.25 1.12 8.65
CA THR A 147 -1.74 2.37 8.09
C THR A 147 -2.89 3.27 7.65
N LEU A 148 -3.86 2.72 6.93
CA LEU A 148 -5.04 3.47 6.49
C LEU A 148 -5.90 3.91 7.69
N GLU A 149 -6.08 3.03 8.68
CA GLU A 149 -6.77 3.34 9.94
C GLU A 149 -6.09 4.49 10.70
N THR A 150 -4.76 4.46 10.79
CA THR A 150 -3.97 5.53 11.43
C THR A 150 -4.20 6.87 10.73
N HIS A 151 -4.24 6.89 9.39
CA HIS A 151 -4.57 8.08 8.62
C HIS A 151 -6.00 8.58 8.91
N ILE A 152 -7.00 7.69 8.99
CA ILE A 152 -8.39 8.05 9.33
C ILE A 152 -8.45 8.68 10.73
N ILE A 153 -7.80 8.05 11.71
CA ILE A 153 -7.76 8.54 13.09
C ILE A 153 -7.10 9.92 13.13
N HIS A 154 -5.99 10.12 12.42
CA HIS A 154 -5.30 11.40 12.34
C HIS A 154 -6.20 12.48 11.70
N SER A 155 -6.81 12.17 10.56
CA SER A 155 -7.73 13.07 9.84
C SER A 155 -8.91 13.49 10.72
N ARG A 156 -9.52 12.52 11.42
CA ARG A 156 -10.61 12.78 12.38
C ARG A 156 -10.16 13.70 13.52
N ARG A 157 -8.99 13.44 14.11
CA ARG A 157 -8.44 14.30 15.18
C ARG A 157 -8.16 15.71 14.70
N SER A 158 -7.63 15.87 13.48
CA SER A 158 -7.40 17.18 12.87
C SER A 158 -8.71 17.96 12.75
N ILE A 159 -9.76 17.34 12.20
CA ILE A 159 -11.09 17.97 12.08
C ILE A 159 -11.66 18.31 13.45
N SER A 160 -11.59 17.40 14.42
CA SER A 160 -12.05 17.66 15.78
C SER A 160 -11.29 18.80 16.45
N SER A 161 -9.98 18.93 16.20
CA SER A 161 -9.17 20.03 16.71
C SER A 161 -9.59 21.36 16.09
N THR A 162 -9.84 21.40 14.77
CA THR A 162 -10.31 22.59 14.06
C THR A 162 -11.68 23.07 14.54
N ILE A 163 -12.59 22.14 14.85
CA ILE A 163 -13.90 22.47 15.45
C ILE A 163 -13.77 22.81 16.94
N GLY A 164 -12.80 22.21 17.63
CA GLY A 164 -12.54 22.45 19.05
C GLY A 164 -11.79 23.75 19.35
N GLU A 165 -11.44 24.55 18.33
CA GLU A 165 -10.89 25.89 18.53
C GLU A 165 -11.87 26.72 19.36
N VAL A 166 -11.36 27.36 20.41
CA VAL A 166 -12.18 28.10 21.39
C VAL A 166 -12.93 29.22 20.67
N ASP A 167 -14.17 29.46 21.09
CA ASP A 167 -15.06 30.53 20.62
C ASP A 167 -15.70 30.40 19.23
N ILE A 168 -15.51 29.30 18.48
CA ILE A 168 -16.11 29.19 17.13
C ILE A 168 -17.64 29.27 17.10
N PHE A 169 -18.31 28.92 18.20
CA PHE A 169 -19.78 28.97 18.35
C PHE A 169 -20.25 30.09 19.30
N VAL A 170 -19.34 30.92 19.81
CA VAL A 170 -19.66 32.02 20.71
C VAL A 170 -20.04 33.26 19.89
N ASN A 171 -20.94 34.12 20.40
CA ASN A 171 -21.29 35.40 19.79
C ASN A 171 -21.67 35.37 18.30
N LEU A 172 -22.33 34.31 17.83
CA LEU A 172 -22.74 34.14 16.41
C LEU A 172 -23.70 35.22 15.87
N ARG A 173 -24.18 36.14 16.71
CA ARG A 173 -24.94 37.33 16.29
C ARG A 173 -24.04 38.42 15.71
N ASP A 174 -22.74 38.38 16.01
CA ASP A 174 -21.75 39.23 15.35
C ASP A 174 -21.41 38.67 13.97
N ASP A 175 -21.51 39.52 12.94
CA ASP A 175 -21.28 39.17 11.55
C ASP A 175 -19.87 38.60 11.29
N LYS A 176 -18.85 39.08 12.02
CA LYS A 176 -17.47 38.59 11.84
C LYS A 176 -17.34 37.20 12.42
N GLN A 177 -17.87 36.97 13.61
CA GLN A 177 -17.82 35.66 14.26
C GLN A 177 -18.67 34.61 13.52
N HIS A 178 -19.83 35.00 12.99
CA HIS A 178 -20.64 34.15 12.12
C HIS A 178 -19.88 33.73 10.85
N LYS A 179 -19.24 34.68 10.15
CA LYS A 179 -18.42 34.40 8.96
C LYS A 179 -17.21 33.51 9.29
N HIS A 180 -16.60 33.71 10.45
CA HIS A 180 -15.49 32.88 10.92
C HIS A 180 -15.92 31.43 11.16
N CYS A 181 -17.04 31.22 11.88
CA CYS A 181 -17.64 29.90 12.09
C CYS A 181 -17.91 29.16 10.76
N ILE A 182 -18.56 29.83 9.80
CA ILE A 182 -18.84 29.25 8.48
C ILE A 182 -17.54 28.83 7.77
N LYS A 183 -16.50 29.67 7.79
CA LYS A 183 -15.21 29.35 7.15
C LYS A 183 -14.56 28.10 7.75
N ILE A 184 -14.62 27.94 9.07
CA ILE A 184 -14.07 26.78 9.77
C ILE A 184 -14.84 25.52 9.35
N LEU A 185 -16.18 25.55 9.40
CA LEU A 185 -17.01 24.42 8.99
C LEU A 185 -16.80 24.05 7.51
N GLN A 186 -16.69 25.05 6.62
CA GLN A 186 -16.37 24.83 5.21
C GLN A 186 -14.99 24.18 5.03
N SER A 187 -14.01 24.57 5.83
CA SER A 187 -12.67 23.96 5.80
C SER A 187 -12.71 22.49 6.21
N CYS A 188 -13.48 22.14 7.24
CA CYS A 188 -13.68 20.75 7.64
C CYS A 188 -14.37 19.92 6.54
N ILE A 189 -15.42 20.47 5.92
CA ILE A 189 -16.12 19.83 4.79
C ILE A 189 -15.15 19.59 3.63
N LEU A 190 -14.34 20.59 3.29
CA LEU A 190 -13.37 20.49 2.20
C LEU A 190 -12.33 19.39 2.48
N GLN A 191 -11.83 19.28 3.72
CA GLN A 191 -10.90 18.21 4.11
C GLN A 191 -11.50 16.81 3.90
N ILE A 192 -12.76 16.61 4.34
CA ILE A 192 -13.47 15.34 4.15
C ILE A 192 -13.65 15.03 2.65
N GLN A 193 -14.06 16.02 1.87
CA GLN A 193 -14.24 15.88 0.43
C GLN A 193 -12.93 15.55 -0.29
N GLN A 194 -11.82 16.18 0.09
CA GLN A 194 -10.50 15.88 -0.47
C GLN A 194 -10.08 14.43 -0.20
N ILE A 195 -10.27 13.94 1.03
CA ILE A 195 -9.98 12.53 1.37
C ILE A 195 -10.87 11.61 0.54
N SER A 196 -12.17 11.86 0.51
CA SER A 196 -13.14 11.03 -0.21
C SER A 196 -12.83 10.97 -1.71
N ASN A 197 -12.57 12.12 -2.35
CA ASN A 197 -12.34 12.18 -3.79
C ASN A 197 -11.06 11.43 -4.18
N VAL A 198 -9.99 11.59 -3.40
CA VAL A 198 -8.73 10.89 -3.63
C VAL A 198 -8.91 9.38 -3.46
N TRP A 199 -9.65 8.95 -2.45
CA TRP A 199 -9.81 7.52 -2.18
C TRP A 199 -10.69 6.80 -3.19
N VAL A 200 -11.75 7.44 -3.68
CA VAL A 200 -12.59 6.88 -4.77
C VAL A 200 -11.78 6.67 -6.05
N GLU A 201 -10.78 7.50 -6.31
CA GLU A 201 -9.93 7.38 -7.49
C GLU A 201 -8.80 6.34 -7.32
N VAL A 202 -8.35 6.11 -6.08
CA VAL A 202 -7.13 5.35 -5.78
C VAL A 202 -7.43 3.91 -5.33
N LEU A 203 -8.43 3.69 -4.46
CA LEU A 203 -8.79 2.40 -3.88
C LEU A 203 -9.54 1.49 -4.86
#